data_AF-A0A8K0U2M7-F1
#
_entry.id   AF-A0A8K0U2M7-F1
#
_cell.length_a   1.000
_cell.length_b   1.000
_cell.length_c   1.000
_cell.angle_alpha   90.00
_cell.angle_beta   90.00
_cell.angle_gamma   90.00
#
_symmetry.space_group_name_H-M   'P 1'
#
loop_
_entity.id
_entity.type
_entity.pdbx_description
1 polymer ?
#
loop_
_entity_poly.entity_id
_entity_poly.type
_entity_poly.pdbx_seq_one_letter_code
_entity_poly.pdbx_strand_id
1 'polypeptide(L)'
;MATVQGPGMVIGRWSVNQHEPDCATFWHWFKDKGCTSPGSGKRRIEHYLEILPVGGDWREFCATTPASFLGLHFTGAHECFQYKLGTYGHWQIDDSSC
;
A
#
# COMPACT_ATOMS: atom_id res chain seq x y z
N MET A 1 -10.19 -42.04 -31.30
CA MET A 1 -10.01 -41.05 -32.39
C MET A 1 -11.27 -40.22 -32.46
N ALA A 2 -11.17 -38.91 -32.25
CA ALA A 2 -12.19 -37.93 -32.62
C ALA A 2 -11.45 -36.62 -32.95
N THR A 3 -11.80 -36.04 -34.09
CA THR A 3 -11.10 -34.97 -34.82
C THR A 3 -11.56 -33.57 -34.40
N VAL A 4 -10.66 -32.59 -34.47
CA VAL A 4 -10.89 -31.16 -34.17
C VAL A 4 -11.37 -30.41 -35.42
N GLN A 5 -12.33 -29.49 -35.28
CA GLN A 5 -12.67 -28.48 -36.29
C GLN A 5 -12.85 -27.09 -35.66
N GLY A 6 -12.25 -26.05 -36.25
CA GLY A 6 -12.72 -24.65 -36.15
C GLY A 6 -11.97 -23.69 -35.19
N PRO A 7 -12.08 -22.36 -35.39
CA PRO A 7 -11.03 -21.36 -35.18
C PRO A 7 -10.91 -20.82 -33.74
N GLY A 8 -9.69 -20.39 -33.35
CA GLY A 8 -9.45 -19.61 -32.14
C GLY A 8 -9.48 -20.42 -30.84
N MET A 9 -8.63 -21.44 -30.74
CA MET A 9 -8.56 -22.29 -29.54
C MET A 9 -7.90 -21.53 -28.39
N VAL A 10 -8.70 -20.95 -27.50
CA VAL A 10 -8.24 -20.51 -26.18
C VAL A 10 -7.80 -21.76 -25.41
N ILE A 11 -6.48 -21.95 -25.29
CA ILE A 11 -5.88 -23.12 -24.64
C ILE A 11 -6.01 -23.07 -23.11
N GLY A 12 -6.56 -21.98 -22.57
CA GLY A 12 -6.94 -21.82 -21.18
C GLY A 12 -7.31 -20.36 -20.86
N ARG A 13 -8.32 -20.16 -20.01
CA ARG A 13 -8.63 -18.87 -19.38
C ARG A 13 -8.57 -19.10 -17.88
N TRP A 14 -7.56 -18.54 -17.22
CA TRP A 14 -7.47 -18.55 -15.77
C TRP A 14 -7.99 -17.21 -15.24
N SER A 15 -8.94 -17.27 -14.32
CA SER A 15 -9.33 -16.10 -13.52
C SER A 15 -8.35 -16.02 -12.36
N VAL A 16 -7.33 -15.17 -12.46
CA VAL A 16 -6.51 -14.83 -11.30
C VAL A 16 -7.41 -14.04 -10.35
N ASN A 17 -7.58 -14.50 -9.12
CA ASN A 17 -8.02 -13.59 -8.06
C ASN A 17 -6.89 -12.58 -7.89
N GLN A 18 -7.07 -11.34 -8.34
CA GLN A 18 -6.06 -10.27 -8.29
C GLN A 18 -5.66 -9.87 -6.85
N HIS A 19 -6.17 -10.59 -5.85
CA HIS A 19 -5.78 -10.53 -4.44
C HIS A 19 -4.73 -11.60 -4.15
N GLU A 20 -3.64 -11.61 -4.90
CA GLU A 20 -2.40 -12.27 -4.46
C GLU A 20 -1.62 -11.22 -3.66
N PRO A 21 -1.77 -11.16 -2.32
CA PRO A 21 -1.19 -10.10 -1.49
C PRO A 21 0.34 -10.03 -1.61
N ASP A 22 0.96 -11.13 -2.02
CA ASP A 22 2.41 -11.26 -2.15
C ASP A 22 2.99 -10.53 -3.38
N CYS A 23 2.16 -10.07 -4.32
CA CYS A 23 2.61 -9.43 -5.57
C CYS A 23 2.41 -7.90 -5.61
N ALA A 24 1.89 -7.29 -4.55
CA ALA A 24 1.65 -5.85 -4.49
C ALA A 24 2.42 -5.20 -3.34
N THR A 25 2.81 -3.93 -3.51
CA THR A 25 3.32 -3.13 -2.41
C THR A 25 2.26 -3.01 -1.32
N PHE A 26 2.68 -3.06 -0.06
CA PHE A 26 1.77 -2.91 1.08
C PHE A 26 2.44 -2.23 2.26
N TRP A 27 1.63 -1.66 3.14
CA TRP A 27 2.09 -1.06 4.38
C TRP A 27 2.17 -2.11 5.48
N HIS A 28 3.36 -2.39 5.97
CA HIS A 28 3.60 -3.49 6.90
C HIS A 28 3.25 -3.14 8.35
N TRP A 29 4.23 -2.71 9.14
CA TRP A 29 4.01 -2.25 10.51
C TRP A 29 3.81 -0.74 10.55
N PHE A 30 3.13 -0.29 11.61
CA PHE A 30 2.98 1.14 11.91
C PHE A 30 3.70 1.53 13.19
N LYS A 31 4.13 2.79 13.23
CA LYS A 31 4.67 3.47 14.41
C LYS A 31 3.84 4.70 14.69
N ASP A 32 3.33 4.77 15.91
CA ASP A 32 2.78 5.99 16.48
C ASP A 32 3.93 6.91 16.89
N LYS A 33 3.94 8.14 16.37
CA LYS A 33 4.93 9.17 16.67
C LYS A 33 4.43 10.20 17.68
N GLY A 34 3.22 10.00 18.20
CA GLY A 34 2.55 10.90 19.13
C GLY A 34 1.91 12.10 18.43
N CYS A 35 1.51 13.08 19.26
CA CYS A 35 0.93 14.32 18.80
C CYS A 35 1.93 15.13 17.97
N THR A 36 1.43 15.75 16.90
CA THR A 36 2.25 16.62 16.03
C THR A 36 2.75 17.86 16.78
N SER A 37 1.91 18.42 17.64
CA SER A 37 2.27 19.40 18.68
C SER A 37 1.26 19.34 19.84
N PRO A 38 1.55 19.93 21.02
CA PRO A 38 0.58 20.04 22.10
C PRO A 38 -0.67 20.83 21.66
N GLY A 39 -1.87 20.27 21.86
CA GLY A 39 -3.13 20.94 21.49
C GLY A 39 -3.42 20.98 19.99
N SER A 40 -2.74 20.16 19.19
CA SER A 40 -2.92 20.12 17.73
C SER A 40 -4.21 19.43 17.29
N GLY A 41 -4.78 18.56 18.12
CA GLY A 41 -5.82 17.63 17.70
C GLY A 41 -5.35 16.61 16.65
N LYS A 42 -4.03 16.48 16.43
CA LYS A 42 -3.46 15.67 15.35
C LYS A 42 -2.35 14.75 15.85
N ARG A 43 -2.45 13.47 15.53
CA ARG A 43 -1.43 12.44 15.81
C ARG A 43 -0.74 11.98 14.54
N ARG A 44 0.57 11.76 14.61
CA ARG A 44 1.40 11.31 13.48
C ARG A 44 1.62 9.80 13.53
N ILE A 45 1.31 9.13 12.43
CA ILE A 45 1.52 7.69 12.23
C ILE A 45 2.45 7.49 11.03
N GLU A 46 3.40 6.55 11.15
CA GLU A 46 4.33 6.17 10.08
C GLU A 46 4.25 4.68 9.79
N HIS A 47 4.26 4.29 8.51
CA HIS A 47 4.35 2.88 8.10
C HIS A 47 5.55 2.66 7.16
N TYR A 48 6.07 1.44 7.17
CA TYR A 48 7.06 0.98 6.20
C TYR A 48 6.39 0.35 4.97
N LEU A 49 6.84 0.72 3.77
CA LEU A 49 6.36 0.15 2.51
C LEU A 49 7.18 -1.10 2.15
N GLU A 50 6.52 -2.24 2.08
CA GLU A 50 7.11 -3.52 1.65
C GLU A 50 6.93 -3.78 0.16
N ILE A 51 7.73 -4.71 -0.36
CA ILE A 51 7.67 -5.23 -1.75
C ILE A 51 7.78 -4.10 -2.79
N LEU A 52 8.57 -3.07 -2.51
CA LEU A 52 8.87 -2.03 -3.50
C LEU A 52 9.75 -2.62 -4.62
N PRO A 53 9.30 -2.61 -5.90
CA PRO A 53 10.08 -3.17 -7.00
C PRO A 53 11.42 -2.44 -7.19
N VAL A 54 12.48 -3.20 -7.50
CA VAL A 54 13.78 -2.62 -7.81
C VAL A 54 13.65 -1.72 -9.05
N GLY A 55 14.04 -0.45 -8.91
CA GLY A 55 13.91 0.56 -9.97
C GLY A 55 12.50 1.16 -10.13
N GLY A 56 11.53 0.76 -9.31
CA GLY A 56 10.20 1.36 -9.28
C GLY A 56 10.20 2.77 -8.69
N ASP A 57 9.22 3.59 -9.09
CA ASP A 57 9.04 4.92 -8.50
C ASP A 57 8.37 4.82 -7.13
N TRP A 58 9.20 4.86 -6.09
CA TRP A 58 8.73 4.81 -4.71
C TRP A 58 7.70 5.90 -4.36
N ARG A 59 7.72 7.06 -5.04
CA ARG A 59 6.76 8.13 -4.79
C ARG A 59 5.38 7.73 -5.30
N GLU A 60 5.33 7.15 -6.49
CA GLU A 60 4.09 6.65 -7.10
C GLU A 60 3.48 5.54 -6.23
N PHE A 61 4.28 4.54 -5.87
CA PHE A 61 3.79 3.44 -5.01
C PHE A 61 3.34 3.95 -3.64
N CYS A 62 4.07 4.90 -3.04
CA CYS A 62 3.67 5.46 -1.75
C CYS A 62 2.35 6.24 -1.82
N ALA A 63 2.12 6.98 -2.91
CA ALA A 63 0.89 7.74 -3.11
C ALA A 63 -0.33 6.88 -3.48
N THR A 64 -0.12 5.67 -4.00
CA THR A 64 -1.19 4.82 -4.55
C THR A 64 -1.40 3.50 -3.80
N THR A 65 -0.51 3.14 -2.87
CA THR A 65 -0.69 1.96 -2.03
C THR A 65 -1.69 2.27 -0.91
N PRO A 66 -2.87 1.61 -0.87
CA PRO A 66 -3.87 1.89 0.14
C PRO A 66 -3.43 1.43 1.53
N ALA A 67 -3.78 2.18 2.57
CA ALA A 67 -3.51 1.88 3.97
C ALA A 67 -4.81 1.78 4.75
N SER A 68 -4.95 0.76 5.60
CA SER A 68 -6.08 0.63 6.53
C SER A 68 -5.54 0.35 7.93
N PHE A 69 -5.74 1.28 8.85
CA PHE A 69 -5.28 1.16 10.24
C PHE A 69 -6.12 2.05 11.15
N LEU A 70 -6.24 1.69 12.44
CA LEU A 70 -7.02 2.43 13.43
C LEU A 70 -8.49 2.72 13.02
N GLY A 71 -9.09 1.84 12.21
CA GLY A 71 -10.44 2.01 11.68
C GLY A 71 -10.57 3.05 10.55
N LEU A 72 -9.46 3.63 10.10
CA LEU A 72 -9.39 4.57 8.98
C LEU A 72 -8.90 3.87 7.71
N HIS A 73 -9.32 4.39 6.56
CA HIS A 73 -8.89 3.92 5.24
C HIS A 73 -8.37 5.09 4.42
N PHE A 74 -7.21 4.89 3.80
CA PHE A 74 -6.52 5.87 2.96
C PHE A 74 -6.16 5.22 1.64
N THR A 75 -6.29 5.97 0.54
CA THR A 75 -5.87 5.50 -0.79
C THR A 75 -4.35 5.53 -0.99
N GLY A 76 -3.62 6.18 -0.08
CA GLY A 76 -2.17 6.39 -0.13
C GLY A 76 -1.66 7.07 1.13
N ALA A 77 -0.35 7.26 1.23
CA ALA A 77 0.23 8.10 2.27
C ALA A 77 -0.02 9.59 2.00
N HIS A 78 -0.17 10.40 3.06
CA HIS A 78 -0.24 11.85 2.91
C HIS A 78 1.13 12.42 2.51
N GLU A 79 2.18 11.90 3.13
CA GLU A 79 3.56 12.26 2.84
C GLU A 79 4.44 11.00 2.80
N CYS A 80 5.51 11.06 2.02
CA CYS A 80 6.40 9.95 1.79
C CYS A 80 7.84 10.38 1.98
N PHE A 81 8.67 9.54 2.58
CA PHE A 81 10.10 9.79 2.72
C PHE A 81 10.90 8.50 2.67
N GLN A 82 12.17 8.63 2.26
CA GLN A 82 13.13 7.54 2.34
C GLN A 82 14.08 7.76 3.50
N TYR A 83 14.33 6.70 4.26
CA TYR A 83 15.32 6.70 5.33
C TYR A 83 16.13 5.41 5.26
N LYS A 84 17.46 5.55 5.20
CA LYS A 84 18.38 4.45 4.85
C LYS A 84 17.94 3.80 3.51
N LEU A 85 17.68 2.51 3.51
CA LEU A 85 17.23 1.74 2.33
C LEU A 85 15.71 1.55 2.29
N GLY A 86 14.97 2.22 3.18
CA GLY A 86 13.54 2.03 3.34
C GLY A 86 12.69 3.19 2.85
N THR A 87 11.48 2.88 2.38
CA THR A 87 10.44 3.86 2.04
C THR A 87 9.36 3.86 3.12
N TYR A 88 8.97 5.04 3.57
CA TYR A 88 8.00 5.22 4.63
C TYR A 88 6.89 6.18 4.21
N GLY A 89 5.67 5.84 4.61
CA GLY A 89 4.50 6.71 4.51
C GLY A 89 4.22 7.37 5.86
N HIS A 90 3.67 8.58 5.81
CA HIS A 90 3.27 9.39 6.96
C HIS A 90 1.81 9.81 6.79
N TRP A 91 1.04 9.64 7.86
CA TRP A 91 -0.32 10.16 8.02
C TRP A 91 -0.43 11.02 9.28
N GLN A 92 -1.22 12.09 9.18
CA GLN A 92 -1.70 12.87 10.31
C GLN A 92 -3.18 12.59 10.47
N ILE A 93 -3.57 12.03 11.61
CA ILE A 93 -4.96 11.64 11.91
C ILE A 93 -5.52 12.51 13.03
N ASP A 94 -6.84 12.70 13.04
CA ASP A 94 -7.52 13.39 14.12
C ASP A 94 -7.46 12.60 15.42
N ASP A 95 -7.09 13.28 16.50
CA ASP A 95 -7.03 12.74 17.85
C ASP A 95 -7.20 13.88 18.85
N SER A 96 -8.35 13.93 19.54
CA SER A 96 -8.67 14.98 20.51
C SER A 96 -7.91 14.89 21.84
N SER A 97 -7.12 13.82 22.05
CA SER A 97 -6.18 13.74 23.16
C SER A 97 -4.88 14.49 22.87
N CYS A 98 -4.65 14.77 21.58
CA CYS A 98 -3.76 15.80 21.10
C CYS A 98 -4.54 17.13 20.99
#